data_AF-A0A969W0T8-F1
#
_entry.id   AF-A0A969W0T8-F1
#
_cell.length_a   1.000
_cell.length_b   1.000
_cell.length_c   1.000
_cell.angle_alpha   90.00
_cell.angle_beta   90.00
_cell.angle_gamma   90.00
#
_symmetry.space_group_name_H-M   'P 1'
#
loop_
_entity.id
_entity.type
_entity.pdbx_description
1 polymer ?
#
loop_
_entity_poly.entity_id
_entity_poly.type
_entity_poly.pdbx_seq_one_letter_code
_entity_poly.pdbx_strand_id
1 'polypeptide(L)'
;MEDGVVAADEGQRADRIALLVGDLVGADDPGRVAGAGGGDASSITVSPRGGILLCEDGRPVTDEYGPGTRLLGLTADGDSYTFAKNSVDLTLEQLVAAGKRIFPDDYRGQEMAGACFDPAGEVLFVNIQRPGITCAIWGPWERGNL
;
A
#
# COMPACT_ATOMS: atom_id res chain seq x y z
N MET A 1 -16.37 -7.22 30.43
CA MET A 1 -16.63 -8.15 29.31
C MET A 1 -15.51 -7.89 28.33
N GLU A 2 -14.64 -8.86 28.27
CA GLU A 2 -13.41 -8.90 27.48
C GLU A 2 -13.71 -9.25 26.02
N ASP A 3 -12.73 -8.89 25.19
CA ASP A 3 -12.28 -9.56 23.97
C ASP A 3 -12.93 -9.31 22.61
N GLY A 4 -12.06 -8.97 21.65
CA GLY A 4 -12.39 -8.95 20.24
C GLY A 4 -11.40 -8.28 19.29
N VAL A 5 -10.14 -7.98 19.68
CA VAL A 5 -9.09 -7.63 18.72
C VAL A 5 -8.21 -8.86 18.56
N VAL A 6 -8.40 -9.59 17.45
CA VAL A 6 -7.51 -10.68 17.06
C VAL A 6 -6.25 -10.04 16.50
N ALA A 7 -5.15 -10.15 17.24
CA ALA A 7 -3.85 -9.67 16.83
C ALA A 7 -3.34 -10.48 15.63
N ALA A 8 -3.19 -9.82 14.48
CA ALA A 8 -2.16 -10.20 13.53
C ALA A 8 -0.80 -9.74 14.10
N ASP A 9 0.16 -10.67 14.12
CA ASP A 9 1.50 -10.58 14.70
C ASP A 9 2.10 -9.16 14.75
N GLU A 10 2.53 -8.72 15.94
CA GLU A 10 2.95 -7.35 16.22
C GLU A 10 4.26 -6.94 15.52
N GLY A 11 4.94 -7.86 14.84
CA GLY A 11 6.31 -7.74 14.33
C GLY A 11 6.55 -6.78 13.16
N GLN A 12 5.54 -6.38 12.39
CA GLN A 12 5.76 -5.77 11.05
C GLN A 12 5.00 -4.49 10.74
N ARG A 13 4.51 -3.77 11.75
CA ARG A 13 3.84 -2.48 11.50
C ARG A 13 4.87 -1.38 11.24
N ALA A 14 4.63 -0.57 10.22
CA ALA A 14 5.38 0.65 9.99
C ALA A 14 5.21 1.63 11.15
N ASP A 15 6.31 2.22 11.63
CA ASP A 15 6.29 3.12 12.77
C ASP A 15 5.89 4.55 12.37
N ARG A 16 6.18 4.96 11.14
CA ARG A 16 5.80 6.28 10.57
C ARG A 16 5.57 6.19 9.08
N ILE A 17 4.55 6.91 8.60
CA ILE A 17 4.26 7.09 7.17
C ILE A 17 4.19 8.59 6.88
N ALA A 18 4.97 9.05 5.91
CA ALA A 18 4.84 10.39 5.34
C ALA A 18 4.19 10.28 3.95
N LEU A 19 3.14 11.08 3.72
CA LEU A 19 2.40 11.10 2.46
C LEU A 19 2.86 12.29 1.60
N LEU A 20 3.52 12.02 0.49
CA LEU A 20 3.85 13.01 -0.53
C LEU A 20 2.85 12.88 -1.69
N VAL A 21 1.90 13.82 -1.79
CA VAL A 21 0.97 13.89 -2.94
C VAL A 21 1.63 14.72 -4.04
N GLY A 22 1.92 14.10 -5.18
CA GLY A 22 2.40 14.78 -6.38
C GLY A 22 1.24 15.23 -7.27
N ASP A 23 1.44 16.32 -8.03
CA ASP A 23 0.51 16.68 -9.11
C ASP A 23 0.86 15.80 -10.34
N LEU A 24 0.42 14.53 -10.33
CA LEU A 24 0.60 13.64 -11.48
C LEU A 24 -0.61 13.75 -12.42
N VAL A 25 -0.40 14.44 -13.54
CA VAL A 25 -1.33 14.43 -14.67
C VAL A 25 -1.04 13.19 -15.52
N GLY A 26 -2.01 12.28 -15.63
CA GLY A 26 -2.06 11.22 -16.64
C GLY A 26 -1.55 9.84 -16.21
N ALA A 27 -2.48 8.91 -15.98
CA ALA A 27 -2.25 7.47 -16.15
C ALA A 27 -3.44 6.95 -16.98
N ASP A 28 -3.19 6.70 -18.27
CA ASP A 28 -4.16 6.24 -19.26
C ASP A 28 -4.66 4.81 -18.97
N ASP A 29 -5.95 4.57 -19.23
CA ASP A 29 -6.67 3.28 -19.14
C ASP A 29 -6.63 2.52 -20.48
N PRO A 30 -6.31 1.21 -20.47
CA PRO A 30 -6.89 0.30 -21.46
C PRO A 30 -7.40 -0.99 -20.81
N GLY A 31 -8.69 -1.06 -20.51
CA GLY A 31 -9.29 -2.18 -19.78
C GLY A 31 -9.23 -3.58 -20.43
N ARG A 32 -9.39 -4.61 -19.58
CA ARG A 32 -10.30 -5.78 -19.77
C ARG A 32 -10.43 -6.61 -18.49
N VAL A 33 -11.51 -7.39 -18.40
CA VAL A 33 -12.03 -8.07 -17.20
C VAL A 33 -11.83 -9.60 -17.23
N ALA A 34 -11.61 -10.19 -16.04
CA ALA A 34 -12.13 -11.48 -15.50
C ALA A 34 -11.16 -12.68 -15.34
N GLY A 35 -10.93 -13.06 -14.06
CA GLY A 35 -10.50 -14.36 -13.56
C GLY A 35 -10.47 -14.34 -12.02
N ALA A 36 -10.94 -15.39 -11.33
CA ALA A 36 -11.17 -15.39 -9.88
C ALA A 36 -9.92 -15.77 -9.07
N GLY A 37 -9.54 -14.91 -8.11
CA GLY A 37 -8.47 -15.06 -7.12
C GLY A 37 -8.07 -13.67 -6.62
N GLY A 38 -7.89 -13.46 -5.30
CA GLY A 38 -7.70 -12.12 -4.74
C GLY A 38 -6.40 -11.44 -5.20
N GLY A 39 -6.53 -10.19 -5.71
CA GLY A 39 -5.48 -9.19 -5.98
C GLY A 39 -4.50 -9.54 -7.10
N ASP A 40 -4.54 -8.82 -8.23
CA ASP A 40 -3.56 -9.01 -9.31
C ASP A 40 -2.26 -8.30 -8.91
N ALA A 41 -1.25 -9.02 -8.41
CA ALA A 41 0.03 -8.39 -8.08
C ALA A 41 0.70 -7.81 -9.34
N SER A 42 0.95 -6.50 -9.38
CA SER A 42 1.52 -5.83 -10.56
C SER A 42 3.04 -5.64 -10.45
N SER A 43 3.53 -5.23 -9.29
CA SER A 43 4.94 -4.95 -9.06
C SER A 43 5.51 -5.70 -7.86
N ILE A 44 6.79 -6.06 -7.95
CA ILE A 44 7.53 -6.83 -6.94
C ILE A 44 8.80 -6.06 -6.53
N THR A 45 9.11 -6.11 -5.24
CA THR A 45 10.30 -5.50 -4.66
C THR A 45 10.97 -6.50 -3.74
N VAL A 46 12.30 -6.60 -3.84
CA VAL A 46 13.10 -7.39 -2.89
C VAL A 46 13.61 -6.43 -1.81
N SER A 47 13.31 -6.74 -0.55
CA SER A 47 13.85 -6.03 0.60
C SER A 47 15.38 -6.22 0.67
N PRO A 48 16.12 -5.24 1.20
CA PRO A 48 17.53 -5.39 1.58
C PRO A 48 17.79 -6.59 2.52
N ARG A 49 16.75 -7.13 3.17
CA ARG A 49 16.79 -8.31 4.04
C ARG A 49 16.40 -9.62 3.35
N GLY A 50 16.14 -9.58 2.05
CA GLY A 50 15.82 -10.75 1.23
C GLY A 50 14.34 -11.14 1.20
N GLY A 51 13.46 -10.43 1.92
CA GLY A 51 12.02 -10.62 1.79
C GLY A 51 11.48 -10.10 0.46
N ILE A 52 10.31 -10.59 0.07
CA ILE A 52 9.62 -10.19 -1.15
C ILE A 52 8.36 -9.41 -0.77
N LEU A 53 8.21 -8.23 -1.37
CA LEU A 53 7.04 -7.39 -1.28
C LEU A 53 6.34 -7.37 -2.65
N LEU A 54 5.03 -7.55 -2.65
CA LEU A 54 4.17 -7.47 -3.82
C LEU A 54 3.22 -6.29 -3.65
N CYS A 55 2.95 -5.59 -4.75
CA CYS A 55 1.93 -4.57 -4.80
C CYS A 55 0.70 -5.08 -5.55
N GLU A 56 -0.48 -5.00 -4.93
CA GLU A 56 -1.73 -5.35 -5.60
C GLU A 56 -2.21 -4.24 -6.54
N ASP A 57 -2.66 -4.66 -7.71
CA ASP A 57 -3.47 -3.92 -8.66
C ASP A 57 -4.92 -4.44 -8.63
N GLY A 58 -5.86 -3.53 -8.83
CA GLY A 58 -7.26 -3.86 -9.04
C GLY A 58 -8.17 -3.76 -7.81
N ARG A 59 -9.05 -4.75 -7.63
CA ARG A 59 -10.22 -4.62 -6.74
C ARG A 59 -9.81 -4.56 -5.26
N PRO A 60 -10.29 -3.58 -4.50
CA PRO A 60 -10.00 -3.49 -3.08
C PRO A 60 -10.53 -4.72 -2.33
N VAL A 61 -9.73 -5.25 -1.41
CA VAL A 61 -10.13 -6.31 -0.50
C VAL A 61 -10.68 -5.68 0.76
N THR A 62 -11.86 -6.13 1.20
CA THR A 62 -12.46 -5.72 2.47
C THR A 62 -12.15 -6.77 3.54
N ASP A 63 -11.53 -6.33 4.63
CA ASP A 63 -11.30 -7.10 5.85
C ASP A 63 -11.57 -6.22 7.08
N GLU A 64 -11.08 -6.62 8.25
CA GLU A 64 -11.23 -5.87 9.50
C GLU A 64 -10.64 -4.44 9.47
N TYR A 65 -9.72 -4.16 8.54
CA TYR A 65 -9.12 -2.83 8.33
C TYR A 65 -9.87 -2.00 7.28
N GLY A 66 -11.00 -2.49 6.77
CA GLY A 66 -11.80 -1.84 5.73
C GLY A 66 -11.38 -2.21 4.30
N PRO A 67 -11.97 -1.56 3.28
CA PRO A 67 -11.63 -1.80 1.89
C PRO A 67 -10.28 -1.17 1.52
N GLY A 68 -9.50 -1.85 0.70
CA GLY A 68 -8.32 -1.26 0.04
C GLY A 68 -7.47 -2.27 -0.72
N THR A 69 -6.68 -1.79 -1.68
CA THR A 69 -5.56 -2.54 -2.27
C THR A 69 -4.42 -2.69 -1.25
N ARG A 70 -3.61 -3.74 -1.39
CA ARG A 70 -2.62 -4.11 -0.37
C ARG A 70 -1.19 -4.13 -0.89
N LEU A 71 -0.27 -3.97 0.04
CA LEU A 71 1.08 -4.49 -0.07
C LEU A 71 1.12 -5.84 0.64
N LEU A 72 1.62 -6.86 -0.05
CA LEU A 72 1.72 -8.21 0.47
C LEU A 72 3.18 -8.57 0.65
N GLY A 73 3.57 -9.01 1.85
CA GLY A 73 4.85 -9.67 2.04
C GLY A 73 4.71 -11.18 1.81
N LEU A 74 5.80 -11.83 1.45
CA LEU A 74 5.88 -13.30 1.41
C LEU A 74 6.70 -13.84 2.59
N THR A 75 6.23 -14.95 3.15
CA THR A 75 6.98 -15.77 4.11
C THR A 75 7.95 -16.70 3.38
N ALA A 76 8.88 -17.32 4.12
CA ALA A 76 9.81 -18.30 3.55
C ALA A 76 9.11 -19.56 3.01
N ASP A 77 7.94 -19.89 3.56
CA ASP A 77 7.13 -21.04 3.15
C ASP A 77 6.27 -20.75 1.90
N GLY A 78 6.28 -19.50 1.42
CA GLY A 78 5.55 -19.06 0.23
C GLY A 78 4.16 -18.50 0.51
N ASP A 79 3.71 -18.50 1.77
CA ASP A 79 2.46 -17.84 2.18
C ASP A 79 2.59 -16.33 2.11
N SER A 80 1.51 -15.64 1.73
CA SER A 80 1.44 -14.18 1.74
C SER A 80 0.79 -13.65 3.01
N TYR A 81 1.23 -12.47 3.45
CA TYR A 81 0.61 -11.70 4.53
C TYR A 81 0.41 -10.25 4.10
N THR A 82 -0.60 -9.59 4.67
CA THR A 82 -0.84 -8.17 4.39
C THR A 82 0.15 -7.32 5.18
N PHE A 83 1.06 -6.66 4.49
CA PHE A 83 2.02 -5.73 5.09
C PHE A 83 1.40 -4.35 5.33
N ALA A 84 0.70 -3.81 4.32
CA ALA A 84 0.01 -2.53 4.41
C ALA A 84 -1.23 -2.50 3.50
N LYS A 85 -2.13 -1.55 3.75
CA LYS A 85 -3.35 -1.34 2.97
C LYS A 85 -3.52 0.13 2.60
N ASN A 86 -3.96 0.39 1.37
CA ASN A 86 -4.33 1.71 0.90
C ASN A 86 -5.63 2.17 1.57
N SER A 87 -5.57 3.28 2.30
CA SER A 87 -6.70 3.90 3.01
C SER A 87 -7.03 5.30 2.49
N VAL A 88 -6.62 5.65 1.26
CA VAL A 88 -6.79 7.01 0.72
C VAL A 88 -8.23 7.26 0.30
N ASP A 89 -8.94 8.04 1.11
CA ASP A 89 -10.29 8.56 0.87
C ASP A 89 -10.24 10.08 1.12
N LEU A 90 -10.34 10.87 0.06
CA LEU A 90 -10.02 12.30 0.09
C LEU A 90 -11.26 13.17 -0.14
N THR A 91 -11.55 14.00 0.85
CA THR A 91 -12.58 15.04 0.76
C THR A 91 -12.04 16.33 0.14
N LEU A 92 -12.93 17.15 -0.43
CA LEU A 92 -12.57 18.47 -0.96
C LEU A 92 -11.94 19.36 0.11
N GLU A 93 -12.43 19.29 1.35
CA GLU A 93 -11.91 20.06 2.48
C GLU A 93 -10.44 19.73 2.77
N GLN A 94 -10.09 18.44 2.85
CA GLN A 94 -8.72 17.99 3.06
C GLN A 94 -7.79 18.45 1.94
N LEU A 95 -8.27 18.40 0.69
CA LEU A 95 -7.51 18.84 -0.48
C LEU A 95 -7.25 20.35 -0.45
N VAL A 96 -8.26 21.15 -0.12
CA VAL A 96 -8.13 22.61 0.04
C VAL A 96 -7.16 22.95 1.16
N ALA A 97 -7.28 22.29 2.32
CA ALA A 97 -6.39 22.50 3.46
C ALA A 97 -4.92 22.15 3.11
N ALA A 98 -4.72 21.12 2.29
CA ALA A 98 -3.39 20.71 1.80
C ALA A 98 -2.89 21.52 0.59
N GLY A 99 -3.68 22.45 0.05
CA GLY A 99 -3.34 23.22 -1.14
C GLY A 99 -3.23 22.38 -2.42
N LYS A 100 -3.93 21.25 -2.50
CA LYS A 100 -3.86 20.29 -3.61
C LYS A 100 -4.99 20.49 -4.62
N ARG A 101 -4.70 20.19 -5.89
CA ARG A 101 -5.64 20.37 -7.03
C ARG A 101 -5.90 19.05 -7.76
N ILE A 102 -6.29 18.04 -7.00
CA ILE A 102 -6.81 16.77 -7.51
C ILE A 102 -8.31 16.68 -7.23
N PHE A 103 -9.01 15.70 -7.81
CA PHE A 103 -10.43 15.49 -7.51
C PHE A 103 -10.60 14.82 -6.14
N PRO A 104 -11.64 15.17 -5.35
CA PRO A 104 -12.02 14.37 -4.19
C PRO A 104 -12.64 13.06 -4.65
N ASP A 105 -12.16 11.93 -4.12
CA ASP A 105 -12.66 10.58 -4.46
C ASP A 105 -12.20 9.54 -3.42
N ASP A 106 -12.79 8.35 -3.51
CA ASP A 106 -12.31 7.13 -2.86
C ASP A 106 -11.23 6.47 -3.71
N TYR A 107 -9.97 6.64 -3.29
CA TYR A 107 -8.81 6.08 -3.96
C TYR A 107 -8.31 4.77 -3.34
N ARG A 108 -9.07 4.16 -2.40
CA ARG A 108 -8.65 2.92 -1.72
C ARG A 108 -8.51 1.73 -2.67
N GLY A 109 -9.23 1.75 -3.80
CA GLY A 109 -9.14 0.73 -4.85
C GLY A 109 -8.06 1.00 -5.91
N GLN A 110 -7.20 2.00 -5.74
CA GLN A 110 -6.18 2.32 -6.73
C GLN A 110 -4.93 1.45 -6.55
N GLU A 111 -4.27 1.18 -7.67
CA GLU A 111 -3.06 0.34 -7.74
C GLU A 111 -1.98 0.83 -6.78
N MET A 112 -1.44 -0.11 -6.00
CA MET A 112 -0.16 0.07 -5.31
C MET A 112 0.95 -0.19 -6.32
N ALA A 113 1.94 0.68 -6.43
CA ALA A 113 2.92 0.63 -7.51
C ALA A 113 4.33 1.05 -7.09
N GLY A 114 5.33 0.44 -7.73
CA GLY A 114 6.69 0.95 -7.77
C GLY A 114 7.36 1.07 -6.40
N ALA A 115 7.20 0.04 -5.57
CA ALA A 115 7.83 0.00 -4.27
C ALA A 115 9.36 -0.12 -4.39
N CYS A 116 10.12 0.60 -3.58
CA CYS A 116 11.56 0.46 -3.50
C CYS A 116 12.10 0.89 -2.13
N PHE A 117 13.16 0.23 -1.68
CA PHE A 117 13.90 0.69 -0.52
C PHE A 117 14.94 1.73 -0.94
N ASP A 118 15.19 2.70 -0.05
CA ASP A 118 16.37 3.55 -0.18
C ASP A 118 17.68 2.71 -0.08
N PRO A 119 18.83 3.26 -0.49
CA PRO A 119 20.08 2.50 -0.49
C PRO A 119 20.51 1.96 0.88
N ALA A 120 20.09 2.58 1.98
CA ALA A 120 20.40 2.11 3.33
C ALA A 120 19.39 1.06 3.85
N GLY A 121 18.23 0.91 3.20
CA GLY A 121 17.17 0.01 3.64
C GLY A 121 16.42 0.50 4.89
N GLU A 122 16.41 1.82 5.11
CA GLU A 122 15.75 2.50 6.21
C GLU A 122 14.36 3.02 5.83
N VAL A 123 14.11 3.26 4.54
CA VAL A 123 12.85 3.81 4.05
C VAL A 123 12.35 3.00 2.85
N LEU A 124 11.11 2.52 2.96
CA LEU A 124 10.37 1.98 1.83
C LEU A 124 9.55 3.11 1.20
N PHE A 125 9.80 3.41 -0.07
CA PHE A 125 8.95 4.25 -0.88
C PHE A 125 7.95 3.38 -1.63
N VAL A 126 6.70 3.80 -1.70
CA VAL A 126 5.65 3.12 -2.48
C VAL A 126 4.66 4.14 -3.02
N ASN A 127 4.11 3.88 -4.20
CA ASN A 127 3.14 4.76 -4.84
C ASN A 127 1.73 4.19 -4.80
N ILE A 128 0.74 5.08 -4.75
CA ILE A 128 -0.64 4.84 -5.12
C ILE A 128 -0.83 5.55 -6.46
N GLN A 129 -1.02 4.77 -7.54
CA GLN A 129 -0.90 5.26 -8.92
C GLN A 129 -1.82 6.45 -9.20
N ARG A 130 -3.09 6.37 -8.75
CA ARG A 130 -4.03 7.49 -8.77
C ARG A 130 -4.46 7.79 -7.34
N PRO A 131 -4.46 9.06 -6.90
CA PRO A 131 -4.27 10.27 -7.69
C PRO A 131 -2.78 10.64 -7.90
N GLY A 132 -1.83 9.75 -7.60
CA GLY A 132 -0.40 10.03 -7.71
C GLY A 132 0.20 10.42 -6.36
N ILE A 133 0.21 9.45 -5.44
CA ILE A 133 0.68 9.66 -4.08
C ILE A 133 1.87 8.74 -3.82
N THR A 134 2.97 9.29 -3.32
CA THR A 134 4.11 8.53 -2.83
C THR A 134 4.10 8.52 -1.31
N CYS A 135 4.10 7.34 -0.71
CA CYS A 135 4.31 7.14 0.71
C CYS A 135 5.79 6.86 0.96
N ALA A 136 6.37 7.52 1.97
CA ALA A 136 7.62 7.10 2.58
C ALA A 136 7.28 6.40 3.91
N ILE A 137 7.70 5.15 4.05
CA ILE A 137 7.41 4.29 5.18
C ILE A 137 8.71 4.04 5.91
N TRP A 138 8.75 4.28 7.21
CA TRP A 138 9.83 3.86 8.10
C TRP A 138 9.33 2.66 8.89
N GLY A 139 10.10 1.58 8.88
CA GLY A 139 9.82 0.42 9.71
C GLY A 139 10.69 0.43 10.96
N PRO A 140 10.36 -0.44 11.92
CA PRO A 140 11.34 -1.19 12.67
C PRO A 140 11.73 -2.45 11.87
N TRP A 141 12.33 -2.25 10.67
CA TRP A 141 12.57 -3.30 9.66
C TRP A 141 13.32 -4.53 10.20
N GLU A 142 14.14 -4.34 11.23
CA GLU A 142 14.86 -5.40 11.94
C GLU A 142 13.96 -6.48 12.56
N ARG A 143 12.65 -6.22 12.69
CA ARG A 143 11.67 -7.15 13.28
C ARG A 143 11.07 -8.12 12.26
N GLY A 144 11.36 -7.95 10.97
CA GLY A 144 10.80 -8.78 9.90
C GLY A 144 11.77 -9.03 8.75
N ASN A 145 11.25 -9.64 7.68
CA ASN A 145 12.00 -9.90 6.46
C ASN A 145 11.89 -8.79 5.40
N LEU A 146 11.10 -7.74 5.68
CA LEU A 146 10.93 -6.55 4.84
C LEU A 146 11.78 -5.40 5.38
#